data_AF-A0AA37XDV1-F1
#
_entry.id   AF-A0AA37XDV1-F1
#
_cell.length_a   1.000
_cell.length_b   1.000
_cell.length_c   1.000
_cell.angle_alpha   90.00
_cell.angle_beta   90.00
_cell.angle_gamma   90.00
#
_symmetry.space_group_name_H-M   'P 1'
#
loop_
_entity.id
_entity.type
_entity.pdbx_description
1 polymer ?
#
loop_
_entity_poly.entity_id
_entity_poly.type
_entity_poly.pdbx_seq_one_letter_code
_entity_poly.pdbx_strand_id
1 'polypeptide(L)'
;MIIWRDGVVTGTGAAWRGALELQVEIAAGPAEPAAVGPGTSVKALAYTDLVGTPAVGDRVSLTCSALARGLGTGGYAMVAAVPDALPADPPASPGHLVKARYTPLQPMVLGVDEQESDAHALLTDADDLGGIPVVVADLHSAVPAILAGMRAEAAAADRPAPRVAYLMTDGGALPAWFSRSLARLRETGWLEASITVGQAFGGDLEAVTVHSGLLAARHVLGVDAVVVAQGPGNLGTGTRWGFSGVAAGEVLNAAGVLRGRGIASLRVSDADARGRHRGVSHHSATAYGRVALAASDVVVPSAYGADVPGWSGALQDDVVAAARAITHPRTPHRFVAQPLAGLTEALAEVPVRLSTMGRSIEQDPSPFLAAAAAGRWAARLLAPVTGTVHHLALAADWDDAVSGGTYAVSTRGVPLAAQGFVHASRADQVDGVADAFYADLADGGAVLLDVDADALREAGVAVVAEPGDPRNASPRAERFPHVYGAIPTAAVRAVRPWRGSVRATDDVS
;
A
#
# COMPACT_ATOMS: atom_id res chain seq x y z
N MET A 1 -26.21 -18.29 -9.71
CA MET A 1 -26.89 -19.48 -9.14
C MET A 1 -25.87 -20.33 -8.39
N ILE A 2 -26.24 -20.81 -7.20
CA ILE A 2 -25.35 -21.51 -6.24
C ILE A 2 -25.44 -23.03 -6.46
N ILE A 3 -24.31 -23.74 -6.47
CA ILE A 3 -24.22 -25.20 -6.48
C ILE A 3 -24.17 -25.66 -5.02
N TRP A 4 -25.21 -26.34 -4.56
CA TRP A 4 -25.34 -26.88 -3.21
C TRP A 4 -24.99 -28.36 -3.16
N ARG A 5 -24.28 -28.78 -2.10
CA ARG A 5 -23.97 -30.18 -1.80
C ARG A 5 -24.10 -30.44 -0.31
N ASP A 6 -24.45 -31.67 0.05
CA ASP A 6 -24.29 -32.16 1.41
C ASP A 6 -23.13 -33.15 1.46
N GLY A 7 -22.36 -33.10 2.54
CA GLY A 7 -21.22 -33.98 2.75
C GLY A 7 -20.99 -34.29 4.22
N VAL A 8 -20.02 -35.16 4.46
CA VAL A 8 -19.58 -35.56 5.80
C VAL A 8 -18.11 -35.17 5.95
N VAL A 9 -17.78 -34.51 7.07
CA VAL A 9 -16.39 -34.14 7.37
C VAL A 9 -15.60 -35.43 7.63
N THR A 10 -14.56 -35.66 6.84
CA THR A 10 -13.67 -36.83 6.96
C THR A 10 -12.32 -36.47 7.61
N GLY A 11 -11.96 -35.19 7.67
CA GLY A 11 -10.75 -34.71 8.31
C GLY A 11 -10.73 -33.20 8.52
N THR A 12 -9.90 -32.76 9.46
CA THR A 12 -9.63 -31.34 9.73
C THR A 12 -8.23 -30.97 9.22
N GLY A 13 -8.09 -29.77 8.65
CA GLY A 13 -6.84 -29.22 8.13
C GLY A 13 -6.29 -28.09 9.00
N ALA A 14 -5.65 -27.12 8.34
CA ALA A 14 -5.16 -25.92 9.01
C ALA A 14 -6.32 -25.10 9.61
N ALA A 15 -6.10 -24.59 10.82
CA ALA A 15 -6.98 -23.61 11.46
C ALA A 15 -6.22 -22.29 11.63
N TRP A 16 -6.96 -21.19 11.51
CA TRP A 16 -6.47 -19.86 11.84
C TRP A 16 -7.66 -19.02 12.32
N ARG A 17 -7.42 -17.77 12.72
CA ARG A 17 -8.45 -16.92 13.29
C ARG A 17 -9.71 -16.85 12.40
N GLY A 18 -10.82 -17.34 12.94
CA GLY A 18 -12.16 -17.31 12.31
C GLY A 18 -12.38 -18.31 11.18
N ALA A 19 -11.44 -19.23 10.91
CA ALA A 19 -11.59 -20.20 9.84
C ALA A 19 -10.94 -21.56 10.11
N LEU A 20 -11.62 -22.62 9.67
CA LEU A 20 -11.18 -24.00 9.75
C LEU A 20 -11.23 -24.67 8.38
N GLU A 21 -10.11 -25.20 7.93
CA GLU A 21 -10.01 -26.03 6.74
C GLU A 21 -10.49 -27.46 7.05
N LEU A 22 -11.22 -28.06 6.10
CA LEU A 22 -11.82 -29.39 6.24
C LEU A 22 -11.56 -30.22 4.98
N GLN A 23 -11.55 -31.53 5.16
CA GLN A 23 -11.78 -32.50 4.10
C GLN A 23 -13.20 -33.02 4.25
N VAL A 24 -13.97 -32.98 3.17
CA VAL A 24 -15.38 -33.37 3.16
C VAL A 24 -15.63 -34.33 2.01
N GLU A 25 -16.21 -35.48 2.31
CA GLU A 25 -16.75 -36.39 1.29
C GLU A 25 -18.17 -35.95 0.94
N ILE A 26 -18.43 -35.68 -0.34
CA ILE A 26 -19.77 -35.31 -0.82
C ILE A 26 -20.66 -36.55 -0.73
N ALA A 27 -21.71 -36.47 0.09
CA ALA A 27 -22.65 -37.55 0.31
C ALA A 27 -23.89 -37.42 -0.60
N ALA A 28 -24.37 -36.19 -0.85
CA ALA A 28 -25.60 -35.96 -1.60
C ALA A 28 -25.60 -34.66 -2.41
N GLY A 29 -26.44 -34.64 -3.44
CA GLY A 29 -26.66 -33.53 -4.36
C GLY A 29 -26.68 -33.98 -5.82
N PRO A 30 -26.99 -33.09 -6.77
CA PRO A 30 -26.90 -33.39 -8.19
C PRO A 30 -25.52 -33.94 -8.58
N ALA A 31 -25.50 -34.96 -9.46
CA ALA A 31 -24.26 -35.59 -9.91
C ALA A 31 -23.35 -34.63 -10.70
N GLU A 32 -23.94 -33.65 -11.40
CA GLU A 32 -23.19 -32.65 -12.16
C GLU A 32 -23.06 -31.31 -11.40
N PRO A 33 -21.90 -30.62 -11.50
CA PRO A 33 -20.68 -31.07 -12.18
C PRO A 33 -19.96 -32.18 -11.41
N ALA A 34 -19.47 -33.19 -12.12
CA ALA A 34 -18.85 -34.38 -11.55
C ALA A 34 -17.71 -34.09 -10.54
N ALA A 35 -16.99 -32.98 -10.72
CA ALA A 35 -15.91 -32.53 -9.82
C ALA A 35 -16.37 -32.28 -8.37
N VAL A 36 -17.67 -32.14 -8.13
CA VAL A 36 -18.28 -32.01 -6.80
C VAL A 36 -19.51 -32.91 -6.66
N GLY A 37 -19.53 -34.04 -7.36
CA GLY A 37 -20.60 -35.04 -7.29
C GLY A 37 -20.49 -35.96 -6.06
N PRO A 38 -21.52 -36.76 -5.74
CA PRO A 38 -21.46 -37.75 -4.66
C PRO A 38 -20.26 -38.71 -4.78
N GLY A 39 -19.64 -39.05 -3.65
CA GLY A 39 -18.44 -39.89 -3.56
C GLY A 39 -17.13 -39.16 -3.86
N THR A 40 -17.16 -37.86 -4.12
CA THR A 40 -15.95 -37.04 -4.29
C THR A 40 -15.48 -36.48 -2.96
N SER A 41 -14.16 -36.47 -2.73
CA SER A 41 -13.54 -35.75 -1.61
C SER A 41 -13.16 -34.35 -2.05
N VAL A 42 -13.61 -33.34 -1.31
CA VAL A 42 -13.31 -31.93 -1.58
C VAL A 42 -12.70 -31.26 -0.37
N LYS A 43 -11.86 -30.27 -0.65
CA LYS A 43 -11.37 -29.32 0.35
C LYS A 43 -12.48 -28.31 0.65
N ALA A 44 -12.79 -28.09 1.92
CA ALA A 44 -13.79 -27.13 2.34
C ALA A 44 -13.24 -26.14 3.38
N LEU A 45 -13.91 -25.00 3.53
CA LEU A 45 -13.58 -23.98 4.51
C LEU A 45 -14.84 -23.59 5.29
N ALA A 46 -14.75 -23.68 6.62
CA ALA A 46 -15.76 -23.19 7.54
C ALA A 46 -15.31 -21.87 8.16
N TYR A 47 -16.18 -20.85 8.14
CA TYR A 47 -15.98 -19.66 8.96
C TYR A 47 -16.59 -19.93 10.33
N THR A 48 -15.75 -20.21 11.31
CA THR A 48 -16.19 -20.84 12.57
C THR A 48 -17.18 -19.99 13.35
N ASP A 49 -17.07 -18.68 13.23
CA ASP A 49 -17.93 -17.73 13.93
C ASP A 49 -19.31 -17.60 13.26
N LEU A 50 -19.46 -18.09 12.01
CA LEU A 50 -20.75 -18.10 11.29
C LEU A 50 -21.47 -19.44 11.38
N VAL A 51 -20.73 -20.55 11.31
CA VAL A 51 -21.32 -21.89 11.16
C VAL A 51 -21.00 -22.84 12.30
N GLY A 52 -20.27 -22.39 13.33
CA GLY A 52 -19.72 -23.26 14.37
C GLY A 52 -18.43 -23.93 13.93
N THR A 53 -17.95 -24.89 14.74
CA THR A 53 -16.69 -25.61 14.49
C THR A 53 -16.98 -27.07 14.12
N PRO A 54 -17.04 -27.43 12.82
CA PRO A 54 -17.31 -28.80 12.39
C PRO A 54 -16.24 -29.78 12.87
N ALA A 55 -16.66 -30.94 13.35
CA ALA A 55 -15.83 -32.07 13.73
C ALA A 55 -15.90 -33.20 12.68
N VAL A 56 -14.94 -34.13 12.73
CA VAL A 56 -14.98 -35.34 11.91
C VAL A 56 -16.25 -36.14 12.21
N GLY A 57 -16.97 -36.53 11.17
CA GLY A 57 -18.27 -37.21 11.25
C GLY A 57 -19.46 -36.27 11.12
N ASP A 58 -19.29 -34.95 11.26
CA ASP A 58 -20.39 -34.01 11.12
C ASP A 58 -20.88 -33.92 9.69
N ARG A 59 -22.21 -33.82 9.53
CA ARG A 59 -22.82 -33.47 8.25
C ARG A 59 -22.74 -31.97 8.03
N VAL A 60 -22.35 -31.58 6.82
CA VAL A 60 -22.24 -30.18 6.42
C VAL A 60 -22.95 -29.92 5.09
N SER A 61 -23.57 -28.75 4.98
CA SER A 61 -24.07 -28.24 3.70
C SER A 61 -23.05 -27.25 3.13
N LEU A 62 -22.71 -27.44 1.86
CA LEU A 62 -21.64 -26.75 1.15
C LEU A 62 -22.18 -25.94 -0.03
N THR A 63 -21.52 -24.81 -0.30
CA THR A 63 -21.62 -24.12 -1.58
C THR A 63 -20.34 -24.33 -2.40
N CYS A 64 -20.50 -24.86 -3.61
CA CYS A 64 -19.41 -25.39 -4.41
C CYS A 64 -19.21 -24.67 -5.76
N SER A 65 -19.95 -23.58 -6.01
CA SER A 65 -19.96 -22.94 -7.34
C SER A 65 -18.58 -22.51 -7.84
N ALA A 66 -17.76 -21.93 -6.97
CA ALA A 66 -16.44 -21.45 -7.34
C ALA A 66 -15.46 -22.61 -7.55
N LEU A 67 -15.46 -23.59 -6.63
CA LEU A 67 -14.68 -24.83 -6.75
C LEU A 67 -14.98 -25.58 -8.04
N ALA A 68 -16.27 -25.81 -8.31
CA ALA A 68 -16.73 -26.53 -9.50
C ALA A 68 -16.32 -25.88 -10.82
N ARG A 69 -16.10 -24.55 -10.82
CA ARG A 69 -15.66 -23.78 -11.98
C ARG A 69 -14.16 -23.50 -12.00
N GLY A 70 -13.40 -24.03 -11.04
CA GLY A 70 -11.97 -23.74 -10.89
C GLY A 70 -11.67 -22.25 -10.64
N LEU A 71 -12.61 -21.51 -10.06
CA LEU A 71 -12.43 -20.09 -9.74
C LEU A 71 -11.56 -19.96 -8.47
N GLY A 72 -10.68 -18.95 -8.45
CA GLY A 72 -9.56 -18.75 -7.50
C GLY A 72 -9.88 -18.53 -6.02
N THR A 73 -10.85 -19.25 -5.47
CA THR A 73 -11.29 -19.28 -4.07
C THR A 73 -10.41 -20.17 -3.20
N GLY A 74 -9.10 -20.20 -3.44
CA GLY A 74 -8.18 -21.11 -2.74
C GLY A 74 -8.47 -22.60 -2.95
N GLY A 75 -9.40 -22.95 -3.84
CA GLY A 75 -9.85 -24.31 -4.09
C GLY A 75 -10.78 -24.88 -3.01
N TYR A 76 -11.60 -24.04 -2.37
CA TYR A 76 -12.54 -24.47 -1.32
C TYR A 76 -13.98 -24.56 -1.79
N ALA A 77 -14.69 -25.59 -1.32
CA ALA A 77 -16.12 -25.49 -1.08
C ALA A 77 -16.37 -24.71 0.23
N MET A 78 -17.37 -23.84 0.27
CA MET A 78 -17.65 -23.06 1.48
C MET A 78 -18.71 -23.77 2.31
N VAL A 79 -18.44 -24.01 3.60
CA VAL A 79 -19.44 -24.52 4.53
C VAL A 79 -20.48 -23.42 4.77
N ALA A 80 -21.73 -23.73 4.47
CA ALA A 80 -22.86 -22.83 4.65
C ALA A 80 -23.65 -23.13 5.93
N ALA A 81 -23.67 -24.39 6.37
CA ALA A 81 -24.31 -24.81 7.62
C ALA A 81 -23.77 -26.17 8.10
N VAL A 82 -23.91 -26.41 9.40
CA VAL A 82 -23.71 -27.71 10.06
C VAL A 82 -25.08 -28.13 10.62
N PRO A 83 -25.94 -28.80 9.83
CA PRO A 83 -27.37 -28.89 10.14
C PRO A 83 -27.70 -29.62 11.45
N ASP A 84 -26.84 -30.55 11.86
CA ASP A 84 -27.08 -31.42 13.01
C ASP A 84 -26.32 -30.95 14.27
N ALA A 85 -25.59 -29.83 14.18
CA ALA A 85 -24.80 -29.26 15.27
C ALA A 85 -24.82 -27.73 15.20
N LEU A 86 -25.94 -27.13 15.63
CA LEU A 86 -26.07 -25.68 15.69
C LEU A 86 -25.04 -25.08 16.66
N PRO A 87 -24.37 -23.97 16.29
CA PRO A 87 -23.52 -23.25 17.22
C PRO A 87 -24.36 -22.69 18.37
N ALA A 88 -23.73 -22.53 19.54
CA ALA A 88 -24.37 -21.84 20.66
C ALA A 88 -24.59 -20.35 20.30
N ASP A 89 -25.65 -19.76 20.86
CA ASP A 89 -25.87 -18.32 20.71
C ASP A 89 -24.68 -17.55 21.28
N PRO A 90 -24.21 -16.49 20.61
CA PRO A 90 -23.17 -15.63 21.16
C PRO A 90 -23.67 -14.97 22.46
N PRO A 91 -22.77 -14.69 23.42
CA PRO A 91 -23.13 -13.91 24.59
C PRO A 91 -23.64 -12.53 24.17
N ALA A 92 -24.50 -11.92 25.00
CA ALA A 92 -24.91 -10.54 24.78
C ALA A 92 -23.68 -9.62 24.73
N SER A 93 -23.53 -8.89 23.63
CA SER A 93 -22.45 -7.92 23.41
C SER A 93 -23.04 -6.61 22.86
N PRO A 94 -22.39 -5.47 23.10
CA PRO A 94 -22.79 -4.22 22.48
C PRO A 94 -22.69 -4.26 20.96
N GLY A 95 -23.45 -3.38 20.31
CA GLY A 95 -23.39 -3.13 18.88
C GLY A 95 -24.44 -3.86 18.06
N HIS A 96 -24.86 -3.21 16.98
CA HIS A 96 -26.01 -3.61 16.17
C HIS A 96 -25.75 -3.45 14.67
N LEU A 97 -24.49 -3.26 14.24
CA LEU A 97 -24.14 -3.24 12.83
C LEU A 97 -24.32 -4.63 12.21
N VAL A 98 -25.20 -4.71 11.20
CA VAL A 98 -25.39 -5.91 10.41
C VAL A 98 -24.49 -5.87 9.16
N LYS A 99 -23.61 -6.87 9.03
CA LYS A 99 -22.74 -7.10 7.86
C LYS A 99 -23.35 -8.20 6.97
N ALA A 100 -22.93 -8.25 5.70
CA ALA A 100 -23.52 -9.13 4.69
C ALA A 100 -25.06 -9.05 4.62
N ARG A 101 -25.61 -7.82 4.69
CA ARG A 101 -27.05 -7.58 4.82
C ARG A 101 -27.86 -8.27 3.72
N TYR A 102 -29.01 -8.81 4.11
CA TYR A 102 -29.96 -9.54 3.26
C TYR A 102 -29.43 -10.85 2.66
N THR A 103 -28.27 -11.33 3.10
CA THR A 103 -27.87 -12.72 2.88
C THR A 103 -28.42 -13.62 3.99
N PRO A 104 -28.42 -14.96 3.85
CA PRO A 104 -28.83 -15.85 4.94
C PRO A 104 -27.90 -15.84 6.17
N LEU A 105 -26.65 -15.36 6.02
CA LEU A 105 -25.65 -15.30 7.08
C LEU A 105 -25.31 -13.83 7.38
N GLN A 106 -26.01 -13.24 8.36
CA GLN A 106 -25.91 -11.81 8.70
C GLN A 106 -25.29 -11.64 10.10
N PRO A 107 -23.96 -11.64 10.23
CA PRO A 107 -23.34 -11.39 11.53
C PRO A 107 -23.65 -9.97 12.01
N MET A 108 -24.00 -9.86 13.29
CA MET A 108 -24.05 -8.60 14.02
C MET A 108 -22.70 -8.37 14.68
N VAL A 109 -22.18 -7.15 14.54
CA VAL A 109 -20.87 -6.76 15.06
C VAL A 109 -20.94 -5.38 15.71
N LEU A 110 -20.01 -5.12 16.63
CA LEU A 110 -19.81 -3.78 17.17
C LEU A 110 -19.02 -2.92 16.18
N GLY A 111 -19.66 -1.87 15.67
CA GLY A 111 -18.96 -0.86 14.89
C GLY A 111 -18.06 0.01 15.78
N VAL A 112 -16.84 0.29 15.35
CA VAL A 112 -15.94 1.22 16.06
C VAL A 112 -16.53 2.63 16.11
N ASP A 113 -17.31 3.00 15.10
CA ASP A 113 -18.03 4.27 14.95
C ASP A 113 -19.46 4.23 15.52
N GLU A 114 -19.90 3.13 16.12
CA GLU A 114 -21.25 2.94 16.68
C GLU A 114 -21.36 3.48 18.11
N GLN A 115 -22.57 3.92 18.53
CA GLN A 115 -22.80 4.61 19.81
C GLN A 115 -22.41 3.79 21.04
N GLU A 116 -22.50 2.46 20.94
CA GLU A 116 -22.17 1.54 22.03
C GLU A 116 -20.67 1.23 22.11
N SER A 117 -19.86 1.75 21.18
CA SER A 117 -18.41 1.60 21.18
C SER A 117 -17.75 2.60 22.12
N ASP A 118 -16.76 2.14 22.88
CA ASP A 118 -15.90 3.00 23.71
C ASP A 118 -15.18 4.07 22.88
N ALA A 119 -15.00 3.83 21.57
CA ALA A 119 -14.37 4.76 20.63
C ALA A 119 -15.32 5.83 20.07
N HIS A 120 -16.64 5.73 20.30
CA HIS A 120 -17.62 6.60 19.64
C HIS A 120 -17.40 8.08 19.94
N ALA A 121 -17.15 8.43 21.21
CA ALA A 121 -16.91 9.80 21.62
C ALA A 121 -15.67 10.40 20.93
N LEU A 122 -14.62 9.60 20.75
CA LEU A 122 -13.41 10.00 20.05
C LEU A 122 -13.65 10.23 18.56
N LEU A 123 -14.48 9.40 17.92
CA LEU A 123 -14.75 9.46 16.48
C LEU A 123 -15.83 10.47 16.08
N THR A 124 -16.63 10.95 17.04
CA THR A 124 -17.74 11.89 16.78
C THR A 124 -17.28 13.14 16.05
N ASP A 125 -16.15 13.73 16.48
CA ASP A 125 -15.61 14.97 15.93
C ASP A 125 -14.31 14.76 15.13
N ALA A 126 -13.87 13.51 14.95
CA ALA A 126 -12.64 13.21 14.25
C ALA A 126 -12.79 13.46 12.73
N ASP A 127 -12.02 14.40 12.16
CA ASP A 127 -12.10 14.77 10.74
C ASP A 127 -10.75 14.74 9.99
N ASP A 128 -9.67 14.34 10.67
CA ASP A 128 -8.29 14.47 10.17
C ASP A 128 -7.45 13.22 10.44
N LEU A 129 -6.63 12.83 9.47
CA LEU A 129 -5.62 11.78 9.60
C LEU A 129 -4.26 12.32 10.08
N GLY A 130 -4.09 13.64 10.16
CA GLY A 130 -2.83 14.28 10.56
C GLY A 130 -1.72 14.04 9.54
N GLY A 131 -2.05 13.87 8.27
CA GLY A 131 -1.08 13.62 7.21
C GLY A 131 -0.45 12.23 7.21
N ILE A 132 -0.93 11.25 8.01
CA ILE A 132 -0.33 9.91 8.01
C ILE A 132 -0.36 9.29 6.59
N PRO A 133 0.65 8.49 6.21
CA PRO A 133 0.67 7.77 4.96
C PRO A 133 -0.48 6.76 4.83
N VAL A 134 -1.21 6.81 3.72
CA VAL A 134 -2.24 5.83 3.35
C VAL A 134 -1.84 5.18 2.04
N VAL A 135 -1.25 3.98 2.11
CA VAL A 135 -0.83 3.21 0.93
C VAL A 135 -1.99 2.40 0.39
N VAL A 136 -2.43 2.73 -0.81
CA VAL A 136 -3.56 2.08 -1.47
C VAL A 136 -3.05 1.13 -2.54
N ALA A 137 -3.50 -0.12 -2.48
CA ALA A 137 -3.21 -1.14 -3.47
C ALA A 137 -4.49 -1.81 -3.99
N ASP A 138 -4.47 -2.18 -5.26
CA ASP A 138 -5.57 -2.91 -5.89
C ASP A 138 -5.75 -4.30 -5.26
N LEU A 139 -4.69 -5.03 -4.97
CA LEU A 139 -4.77 -6.44 -4.55
C LEU A 139 -4.34 -6.67 -3.10
N HIS A 140 -5.06 -7.56 -2.41
CA HIS A 140 -4.69 -8.06 -1.09
C HIS A 140 -3.25 -8.61 -1.02
N SER A 141 -2.77 -9.24 -2.11
CA SER A 141 -1.42 -9.81 -2.19
C SER A 141 -0.29 -8.77 -2.11
N ALA A 142 -0.60 -7.47 -2.26
CA ALA A 142 0.38 -6.39 -2.09
C ALA A 142 0.65 -6.06 -0.62
N VAL A 143 -0.28 -6.34 0.30
CA VAL A 143 -0.17 -5.95 1.73
C VAL A 143 1.13 -6.44 2.37
N PRO A 144 1.54 -7.72 2.28
CA PRO A 144 2.78 -8.16 2.91
C PRO A 144 4.03 -7.50 2.32
N ALA A 145 4.03 -7.23 1.01
CA ALA A 145 5.15 -6.59 0.33
C ALA A 145 5.29 -5.10 0.70
N ILE A 146 4.19 -4.38 0.84
CA ILE A 146 4.18 -2.99 1.35
C ILE A 146 4.78 -2.95 2.76
N LEU A 147 4.37 -3.86 3.64
CA LEU A 147 4.92 -3.96 4.99
C LEU A 147 6.44 -4.25 4.96
N ALA A 148 6.89 -5.15 4.08
CA ALA A 148 8.31 -5.45 3.92
C ALA A 148 9.12 -4.19 3.53
N GLY A 149 8.61 -3.41 2.57
CA GLY A 149 9.23 -2.16 2.15
C GLY A 149 9.34 -1.12 3.27
N MET A 150 8.26 -0.95 4.05
CA MET A 150 8.25 -0.05 5.21
C MET A 150 9.29 -0.46 6.26
N ARG A 151 9.33 -1.76 6.60
CA ARG A 151 10.25 -2.31 7.60
C ARG A 151 11.70 -2.23 7.15
N ALA A 152 11.98 -2.52 5.88
CA ALA A 152 13.33 -2.44 5.33
C ALA A 152 13.88 -1.00 5.35
N GLU A 153 13.06 -0.02 4.99
CA GLU A 153 13.47 1.39 5.05
C GLU A 153 13.67 1.87 6.49
N ALA A 154 12.78 1.48 7.40
CA ALA A 154 12.93 1.80 8.82
C ALA A 154 14.25 1.23 9.38
N ALA A 155 14.52 -0.06 9.11
CA ALA A 155 15.76 -0.72 9.53
C ALA A 155 17.01 -0.07 8.90
N ALA A 156 16.98 0.25 7.61
CA ALA A 156 18.08 0.93 6.93
C ALA A 156 18.31 2.38 7.42
N ALA A 157 17.36 2.95 8.14
CA ALA A 157 17.44 4.27 8.76
C ALA A 157 17.66 4.20 10.28
N ASP A 158 17.93 3.00 10.82
CA ASP A 158 18.06 2.74 12.27
C ASP A 158 16.84 3.23 13.08
N ARG A 159 15.65 3.01 12.53
CA ARG A 159 14.36 3.36 13.15
C ARG A 159 13.55 2.12 13.49
N PRO A 160 12.68 2.19 14.51
CA PRO A 160 11.70 1.14 14.75
C PRO A 160 10.79 0.95 13.54
N ALA A 161 10.39 -0.30 13.30
CA ALA A 161 9.38 -0.59 12.28
C ALA A 161 8.07 0.16 12.62
N PRO A 162 7.42 0.79 11.63
CA PRO A 162 6.18 1.52 11.88
C PRO A 162 5.05 0.57 12.29
N ARG A 163 4.15 1.06 13.14
CA ARG A 163 2.87 0.41 13.45
C ARG A 163 1.93 0.66 12.28
N VAL A 164 1.39 -0.41 11.71
CA VAL A 164 0.58 -0.34 10.48
C VAL A 164 -0.74 -1.07 10.66
N ALA A 165 -1.84 -0.42 10.30
CA ALA A 165 -3.16 -1.06 10.18
C ALA A 165 -3.48 -1.42 8.72
N TYR A 166 -4.19 -2.53 8.51
CA TYR A 166 -4.73 -2.91 7.21
C TYR A 166 -6.23 -2.61 7.16
N LEU A 167 -6.64 -1.67 6.32
CA LEU A 167 -8.04 -1.41 6.04
C LEU A 167 -8.49 -2.29 4.86
N MET A 168 -9.34 -3.28 5.13
CA MET A 168 -9.88 -4.20 4.13
C MET A 168 -11.23 -3.71 3.60
N THR A 169 -11.28 -3.38 2.31
CA THR A 169 -12.53 -3.01 1.62
C THR A 169 -13.27 -4.24 1.09
N ASP A 170 -14.56 -4.07 0.77
CA ASP A 170 -15.50 -5.13 0.38
C ASP A 170 -15.49 -5.48 -1.11
N GLY A 171 -14.52 -4.97 -1.88
CA GLY A 171 -14.38 -5.29 -3.30
C GLY A 171 -14.04 -6.76 -3.60
N GLY A 172 -13.56 -7.50 -2.59
CA GLY A 172 -13.25 -8.94 -2.66
C GLY A 172 -14.24 -9.80 -1.87
N ALA A 173 -13.74 -10.87 -1.24
CA ALA A 173 -14.51 -11.66 -0.28
C ALA A 173 -14.94 -10.83 0.94
N LEU A 174 -16.05 -11.23 1.58
CA LEU A 174 -16.62 -10.52 2.72
C LEU A 174 -15.83 -10.72 4.03
N PRO A 175 -15.51 -11.96 4.46
CA PRO A 175 -14.82 -12.15 5.73
C PRO A 175 -13.29 -12.03 5.60
N ALA A 176 -12.68 -11.20 6.44
CA ALA A 176 -11.22 -11.09 6.59
C ALA A 176 -10.58 -12.41 7.00
N TRP A 177 -11.33 -13.26 7.72
CA TRP A 177 -10.95 -14.61 8.12
C TRP A 177 -10.60 -15.53 6.95
N PHE A 178 -11.00 -15.21 5.72
CA PHE A 178 -10.53 -15.99 4.57
C PHE A 178 -9.01 -15.93 4.40
N SER A 179 -8.37 -14.82 4.79
CA SER A 179 -6.94 -14.61 4.57
C SER A 179 -6.07 -15.22 5.66
N ARG A 180 -5.47 -16.38 5.36
CA ARG A 180 -4.37 -16.96 6.14
C ARG A 180 -3.19 -16.01 6.30
N SER A 181 -2.87 -15.25 5.24
CA SER A 181 -1.77 -14.29 5.26
C SER A 181 -2.04 -13.17 6.27
N LEU A 182 -3.29 -12.67 6.32
CA LEU A 182 -3.67 -11.65 7.29
C LEU A 182 -3.53 -12.16 8.73
N ALA A 183 -4.06 -13.35 9.02
CA ALA A 183 -3.94 -13.97 10.34
C ALA A 183 -2.46 -14.09 10.75
N ARG A 184 -1.61 -14.59 9.85
CA ARG A 184 -0.18 -14.75 10.14
C ARG A 184 0.57 -13.42 10.31
N LEU A 185 0.25 -12.40 9.52
CA LEU A 185 0.84 -11.06 9.66
C LEU A 185 0.47 -10.41 10.99
N ARG A 186 -0.77 -10.63 11.47
CA ARG A 186 -1.22 -10.21 12.80
C ARG A 186 -0.49 -10.94 13.91
N GLU A 187 -0.44 -12.28 13.86
CA GLU A 187 0.25 -13.12 14.85
C GLU A 187 1.74 -12.83 14.99
N THR A 188 2.40 -12.46 13.89
CA THR A 188 3.84 -12.19 13.85
C THR A 188 4.20 -10.73 14.13
N GLY A 189 3.21 -9.87 14.45
CA GLY A 189 3.43 -8.46 14.75
C GLY A 189 3.90 -7.64 13.55
N TRP A 190 3.73 -8.15 12.32
CA TRP A 190 3.97 -7.38 11.10
C TRP A 190 2.86 -6.37 10.82
N LEU A 191 1.67 -6.61 11.38
CA LEU A 191 0.49 -5.77 11.26
C LEU A 191 -0.11 -5.55 12.64
N GLU A 192 -0.40 -4.29 12.98
CA GLU A 192 -0.98 -3.88 14.27
C GLU A 192 -2.42 -4.35 14.42
N ALA A 193 -3.23 -4.15 13.38
CA ALA A 193 -4.64 -4.50 13.34
C ALA A 193 -5.15 -4.62 11.90
N SER A 194 -6.23 -5.37 11.70
CA SER A 194 -7.09 -5.26 10.52
C SER A 194 -8.37 -4.52 10.85
N ILE A 195 -8.85 -3.70 9.91
CA ILE A 195 -10.12 -3.00 10.02
C ILE A 195 -10.94 -3.33 8.77
N THR A 196 -12.15 -3.83 8.94
CA THR A 196 -13.05 -4.13 7.83
C THR A 196 -14.10 -3.03 7.66
N VAL A 197 -14.35 -2.63 6.41
CA VAL A 197 -15.26 -1.53 6.08
C VAL A 197 -16.34 -1.94 5.09
N GLY A 198 -17.43 -1.17 5.02
CA GLY A 198 -18.54 -1.48 4.13
C GLY A 198 -19.23 -2.77 4.55
N GLN A 199 -19.37 -3.73 3.62
CA GLN A 199 -19.95 -5.05 3.91
C GLN A 199 -18.94 -6.12 4.32
N ALA A 200 -17.64 -5.84 4.24
CA ALA A 200 -16.62 -6.74 4.77
C ALA A 200 -16.69 -6.80 6.31
N PHE A 201 -16.30 -7.94 6.88
CA PHE A 201 -16.33 -8.20 8.32
C PHE A 201 -15.23 -9.17 8.75
N GLY A 202 -15.07 -9.37 10.06
CA GLY A 202 -14.05 -10.22 10.67
C GLY A 202 -12.72 -9.50 10.94
N GLY A 203 -12.70 -8.17 10.92
CA GLY A 203 -11.54 -7.36 11.30
C GLY A 203 -11.28 -7.42 12.81
N ASP A 204 -10.14 -6.84 13.25
CA ASP A 204 -9.96 -6.46 14.66
C ASP A 204 -10.92 -5.33 15.05
N LEU A 205 -11.18 -4.41 14.12
CA LEU A 205 -12.22 -3.40 14.20
C LEU A 205 -13.15 -3.48 13.00
N GLU A 206 -14.40 -3.10 13.20
CA GLU A 206 -15.41 -2.99 12.15
C GLU A 206 -15.78 -1.52 11.99
N ALA A 207 -15.80 -1.00 10.78
CA ALA A 207 -16.29 0.36 10.53
C ALA A 207 -17.34 0.38 9.42
N VAL A 208 -18.18 1.41 9.43
CA VAL A 208 -19.24 1.56 8.42
C VAL A 208 -18.65 1.89 7.05
N THR A 209 -17.65 2.79 7.00
CA THR A 209 -17.10 3.33 5.74
C THR A 209 -15.57 3.31 5.73
N VAL A 210 -14.98 3.52 4.55
CA VAL A 210 -13.54 3.76 4.43
C VAL A 210 -13.11 4.96 5.29
N HIS A 211 -13.91 6.03 5.34
CA HIS A 211 -13.61 7.24 6.12
C HIS A 211 -13.54 6.94 7.62
N SER A 212 -14.58 6.32 8.18
CA SER A 212 -14.60 5.98 9.61
C SER A 212 -13.55 4.93 9.97
N GLY A 213 -13.25 3.99 9.07
CA GLY A 213 -12.14 3.05 9.25
C GLY A 213 -10.77 3.73 9.26
N LEU A 214 -10.51 4.70 8.38
CA LEU A 214 -9.26 5.48 8.38
C LEU A 214 -9.12 6.31 9.66
N LEU A 215 -10.19 6.97 10.09
CA LEU A 215 -10.22 7.72 11.35
C LEU A 215 -9.99 6.81 12.55
N ALA A 216 -10.60 5.61 12.57
CA ALA A 216 -10.34 4.62 13.60
C ALA A 216 -8.88 4.17 13.62
N ALA A 217 -8.26 3.95 12.46
CA ALA A 217 -6.84 3.62 12.39
C ALA A 217 -5.97 4.71 13.05
N ARG A 218 -6.25 5.98 12.75
CA ARG A 218 -5.49 7.10 13.31
C ARG A 218 -5.77 7.31 14.80
N HIS A 219 -7.03 7.49 15.17
CA HIS A 219 -7.41 8.00 16.49
C HIS A 219 -7.57 6.89 17.52
N VAL A 220 -8.10 5.73 17.13
CA VAL A 220 -8.34 4.61 18.05
C VAL A 220 -7.09 3.74 18.20
N LEU A 221 -6.47 3.33 17.09
CA LEU A 221 -5.28 2.48 17.13
C LEU A 221 -3.97 3.26 17.28
N GLY A 222 -3.94 4.53 16.87
CA GLY A 222 -2.73 5.34 16.91
C GLY A 222 -1.62 4.82 16.00
N VAL A 223 -1.96 4.23 14.83
CA VAL A 223 -0.94 3.71 13.90
C VAL A 223 -0.20 4.82 13.17
N ASP A 224 1.01 4.50 12.70
CA ASP A 224 1.87 5.41 11.95
C ASP A 224 1.45 5.49 10.48
N ALA A 225 0.97 4.38 9.91
CA ALA A 225 0.52 4.31 8.52
C ALA A 225 -0.64 3.32 8.36
N VAL A 226 -1.39 3.48 7.26
CA VAL A 226 -2.47 2.57 6.87
C VAL A 226 -2.19 1.97 5.50
N VAL A 227 -2.35 0.67 5.36
CA VAL A 227 -2.43 0.00 4.06
C VAL A 227 -3.89 -0.27 3.75
N VAL A 228 -4.37 0.11 2.57
CA VAL A 228 -5.75 -0.14 2.13
C VAL A 228 -5.74 -0.98 0.88
N ALA A 229 -6.48 -2.08 0.91
CA ALA A 229 -6.70 -2.95 -0.25
C ALA A 229 -7.98 -3.76 -0.05
N GLN A 230 -8.62 -4.18 -1.14
CA GLN A 230 -9.71 -5.15 -1.05
C GLN A 230 -9.24 -6.48 -0.46
N GLY A 231 -10.16 -7.25 0.13
CA GLY A 231 -9.90 -8.62 0.55
C GLY A 231 -9.56 -9.57 -0.62
N PRO A 232 -9.15 -10.82 -0.34
CA PRO A 232 -8.89 -11.80 -1.40
C PRO A 232 -10.12 -12.05 -2.28
N GLY A 233 -9.93 -12.33 -3.56
CA GLY A 233 -11.05 -12.61 -4.50
C GLY A 233 -11.39 -11.47 -5.46
N ASN A 234 -10.36 -10.78 -5.99
CA ASN A 234 -10.53 -9.71 -6.97
C ASN A 234 -11.44 -10.12 -8.14
N LEU A 235 -12.47 -9.31 -8.40
CA LEU A 235 -13.42 -9.51 -9.48
C LEU A 235 -13.00 -8.68 -10.71
N GLY A 236 -13.14 -9.26 -11.89
CA GLY A 236 -12.85 -8.56 -13.15
C GLY A 236 -13.55 -9.22 -14.33
N THR A 237 -14.15 -8.39 -15.18
CA THR A 237 -14.86 -8.80 -16.40
C THR A 237 -14.04 -8.56 -17.66
N GLY A 238 -12.88 -7.92 -17.54
CA GLY A 238 -12.03 -7.50 -18.66
C GLY A 238 -12.51 -6.22 -19.37
N THR A 239 -13.61 -5.61 -18.90
CA THR A 239 -14.04 -4.28 -19.34
C THR A 239 -13.32 -3.19 -18.54
N ARG A 240 -13.24 -1.97 -19.09
CA ARG A 240 -12.51 -0.85 -18.47
C ARG A 240 -12.96 -0.56 -17.03
N TRP A 241 -14.25 -0.69 -16.72
CA TRP A 241 -14.81 -0.32 -15.41
C TRP A 241 -15.24 -1.52 -14.58
N GLY A 242 -15.39 -2.69 -15.20
CA GLY A 242 -15.94 -3.87 -14.53
C GLY A 242 -14.86 -4.67 -13.82
N PHE A 243 -14.19 -4.06 -12.84
CA PHE A 243 -13.26 -4.73 -11.92
C PHE A 243 -13.31 -4.07 -10.53
N SER A 244 -13.12 -4.86 -9.46
CA SER A 244 -13.28 -4.37 -8.07
C SER A 244 -12.19 -3.38 -7.64
N GLY A 245 -11.02 -3.47 -8.25
CA GLY A 245 -9.89 -2.55 -8.03
C GLY A 245 -10.14 -1.07 -8.35
N VAL A 246 -11.25 -0.74 -9.03
CA VAL A 246 -11.65 0.65 -9.30
C VAL A 246 -11.74 1.45 -7.99
N ALA A 247 -12.19 0.79 -6.91
CA ALA A 247 -12.32 1.37 -5.57
C ALA A 247 -10.99 1.92 -5.01
N ALA A 248 -9.83 1.49 -5.50
CA ALA A 248 -8.55 2.05 -5.09
C ALA A 248 -8.46 3.57 -5.34
N GLY A 249 -9.07 4.07 -6.43
CA GLY A 249 -9.16 5.51 -6.68
C GLY A 249 -10.08 6.24 -5.70
N GLU A 250 -11.19 5.60 -5.32
CA GLU A 250 -12.15 6.14 -4.34
C GLU A 250 -11.54 6.21 -2.94
N VAL A 251 -10.73 5.22 -2.57
CA VAL A 251 -9.96 5.21 -1.32
C VAL A 251 -8.97 6.37 -1.26
N LEU A 252 -8.26 6.67 -2.36
CA LEU A 252 -7.36 7.82 -2.41
C LEU A 252 -8.12 9.14 -2.23
N ASN A 253 -9.34 9.24 -2.76
CA ASN A 253 -10.21 10.39 -2.52
C ASN A 253 -10.59 10.50 -1.04
N ALA A 254 -10.98 9.38 -0.40
CA ALA A 254 -11.30 9.35 1.02
C ALA A 254 -10.11 9.76 1.90
N ALA A 255 -8.90 9.28 1.57
CA ALA A 255 -7.67 9.69 2.24
C ALA A 255 -7.43 11.21 2.10
N GLY A 256 -7.62 11.76 0.91
CA GLY A 256 -7.48 13.19 0.65
C GLY A 256 -8.52 14.05 1.38
N VAL A 257 -9.78 13.61 1.44
CA VAL A 257 -10.86 14.28 2.19
C VAL A 257 -10.47 14.41 3.66
N LEU A 258 -9.88 13.38 4.24
CA LEU A 258 -9.43 13.35 5.64
C LEU A 258 -7.99 13.85 5.83
N ARG A 259 -7.44 14.59 4.85
CA ARG A 259 -6.10 15.22 4.92
C ARG A 259 -4.96 14.23 5.21
N GLY A 260 -5.12 12.96 4.82
CA GLY A 260 -4.06 11.95 4.81
C GLY A 260 -3.17 12.05 3.57
N ARG A 261 -1.97 11.45 3.65
CA ARG A 261 -1.04 11.40 2.50
C ARG A 261 -1.33 10.15 1.67
N GLY A 262 -2.16 10.29 0.64
CA GLY A 262 -2.50 9.20 -0.29
C GLY A 262 -1.31 8.74 -1.12
N ILE A 263 -1.02 7.44 -1.11
CA ILE A 263 0.08 6.79 -1.84
C ILE A 263 -0.51 5.70 -2.73
N ALA A 264 -0.37 5.85 -4.04
CA ALA A 264 -0.86 4.90 -5.03
C ALA A 264 0.22 3.84 -5.32
N SER A 265 0.01 2.61 -4.85
CA SER A 265 0.85 1.46 -5.20
C SER A 265 0.48 0.94 -6.58
N LEU A 266 1.39 1.02 -7.54
CA LEU A 266 1.17 0.52 -8.90
C LEU A 266 1.06 -1.01 -8.91
N ARG A 267 0.09 -1.52 -9.67
CA ARG A 267 -0.01 -2.96 -9.99
C ARG A 267 0.81 -3.22 -11.25
N VAL A 268 1.98 -3.81 -11.08
CA VAL A 268 2.92 -4.14 -12.17
C VAL A 268 2.92 -5.65 -12.43
N SER A 269 3.05 -6.07 -13.68
CA SER A 269 3.26 -7.49 -14.04
C SER A 269 4.14 -7.58 -15.28
N ASP A 270 5.16 -8.44 -15.25
CA ASP A 270 6.02 -8.72 -16.42
C ASP A 270 5.58 -10.01 -17.15
N ALA A 271 5.00 -10.95 -16.39
CA ALA A 271 4.66 -12.29 -16.86
C ALA A 271 3.25 -12.44 -17.48
N ASP A 272 2.60 -11.38 -17.97
CA ASP A 272 1.33 -11.52 -18.70
C ASP A 272 1.58 -11.92 -20.17
N ALA A 273 1.23 -13.17 -20.50
CA ALA A 273 1.42 -13.75 -21.83
C ALA A 273 0.64 -13.04 -22.95
N ARG A 274 -0.27 -12.12 -22.64
CA ARG A 274 -1.14 -11.46 -23.62
C ARG A 274 -0.53 -10.23 -24.29
N GLY A 275 0.72 -9.85 -24.02
CA GLY A 275 1.46 -8.77 -24.69
C GLY A 275 0.93 -7.33 -24.46
N ARG A 276 -0.37 -7.17 -24.22
CA ARG A 276 -1.09 -5.90 -23.92
C ARG A 276 -1.13 -5.53 -22.44
N HIS A 277 -0.45 -6.28 -21.58
CA HIS A 277 -0.50 -6.16 -20.11
C HIS A 277 0.88 -6.30 -19.43
N ARG A 278 1.97 -6.12 -20.18
CA ARG A 278 3.31 -5.93 -19.58
C ARG A 278 3.41 -4.50 -19.04
N GLY A 279 4.06 -4.33 -17.89
CA GLY A 279 4.15 -3.05 -17.21
C GLY A 279 3.01 -2.79 -16.25
N VAL A 280 2.51 -1.55 -16.21
CA VAL A 280 1.42 -1.15 -15.30
C VAL A 280 0.08 -1.67 -15.82
N SER A 281 -0.68 -2.32 -14.94
CA SER A 281 -2.02 -2.80 -15.26
C SER A 281 -2.95 -1.64 -15.64
N HIS A 282 -3.79 -1.87 -16.65
CA HIS A 282 -4.90 -0.96 -17.00
C HIS A 282 -5.82 -0.64 -15.82
N HIS A 283 -5.84 -1.50 -14.79
CA HIS A 283 -6.53 -1.25 -13.52
C HIS A 283 -5.96 -0.03 -12.80
N SER A 284 -4.63 0.03 -12.62
CA SER A 284 -3.98 1.18 -11.98
C SER A 284 -4.14 2.45 -12.80
N ALA A 285 -4.02 2.37 -14.13
CA ALA A 285 -4.25 3.52 -15.00
C ALA A 285 -5.69 4.06 -14.90
N THR A 286 -6.68 3.18 -14.73
CA THR A 286 -8.09 3.58 -14.58
C THR A 286 -8.37 4.11 -13.18
N ALA A 287 -8.02 3.35 -12.14
CA ALA A 287 -8.29 3.73 -10.76
C ALA A 287 -7.55 5.01 -10.37
N TYR A 288 -6.24 5.10 -10.63
CA TYR A 288 -5.46 6.26 -10.24
C TYR A 288 -5.55 7.39 -11.27
N GLY A 289 -5.61 7.10 -12.57
CA GLY A 289 -5.63 8.15 -13.60
C GLY A 289 -6.99 8.74 -13.91
N ARG A 290 -8.10 8.13 -13.47
CA ARG A 290 -9.47 8.59 -13.79
C ARG A 290 -10.42 8.69 -12.60
N VAL A 291 -10.21 7.90 -11.55
CA VAL A 291 -11.11 7.87 -10.38
C VAL A 291 -10.53 8.65 -9.20
N ALA A 292 -9.22 8.57 -8.98
CA ALA A 292 -8.56 9.41 -8.00
C ALA A 292 -8.56 10.87 -8.49
N LEU A 293 -9.14 11.74 -7.68
CA LEU A 293 -9.26 13.19 -7.85
C LEU A 293 -8.44 13.94 -6.80
N ALA A 294 -8.17 13.33 -5.64
CA ALA A 294 -7.30 13.90 -4.63
C ALA A 294 -5.82 13.74 -5.00
N ALA A 295 -5.02 14.76 -4.71
CA ALA A 295 -3.57 14.74 -4.90
C ALA A 295 -2.97 13.53 -4.17
N SER A 296 -2.23 12.70 -4.91
CA SER A 296 -1.68 11.44 -4.40
C SER A 296 -0.30 11.19 -4.98
N ASP A 297 0.55 10.51 -4.23
CA ASP A 297 1.89 10.13 -4.65
C ASP A 297 1.82 8.80 -5.41
N VAL A 298 2.13 8.80 -6.71
CA VAL A 298 2.21 7.61 -7.55
C VAL A 298 3.63 7.08 -7.48
N VAL A 299 3.80 5.95 -6.80
CA VAL A 299 5.13 5.39 -6.56
C VAL A 299 5.59 4.59 -7.78
N VAL A 300 6.75 4.95 -8.30
CA VAL A 300 7.34 4.42 -9.52
C VAL A 300 8.64 3.70 -9.17
N PRO A 301 8.66 2.36 -9.16
CA PRO A 301 9.86 1.61 -8.82
C PRO A 301 10.93 1.79 -9.90
N SER A 302 12.18 1.98 -9.49
CA SER A 302 13.32 2.20 -10.36
C SER A 302 14.52 1.39 -9.89
N ALA A 303 15.18 0.70 -10.81
CA ALA A 303 16.43 0.01 -10.55
C ALA A 303 17.64 0.95 -10.59
N TYR A 304 17.49 2.16 -11.15
CA TYR A 304 18.60 3.12 -11.34
C TYR A 304 19.83 2.48 -12.03
N GLY A 305 19.59 1.56 -12.97
CA GLY A 305 20.64 0.84 -13.70
C GLY A 305 21.27 -0.33 -12.95
N ALA A 306 20.85 -0.63 -11.72
CA ALA A 306 21.23 -1.86 -11.02
C ALA A 306 20.52 -3.08 -11.63
N ASP A 307 21.16 -4.25 -11.55
CA ASP A 307 20.52 -5.51 -11.88
C ASP A 307 19.62 -5.95 -10.71
N VAL A 308 18.31 -6.00 -10.95
CA VAL A 308 17.31 -6.40 -9.96
C VAL A 308 16.54 -7.58 -10.54
N PRO A 309 16.60 -8.78 -9.92
CA PRO A 309 15.94 -9.98 -10.43
C PRO A 309 14.45 -9.76 -10.72
N GLY A 310 14.07 -10.02 -11.97
CA GLY A 310 12.70 -9.85 -12.48
C GLY A 310 12.23 -8.40 -12.60
N TRP A 311 13.16 -7.44 -12.70
CA TRP A 311 12.88 -6.05 -13.08
C TRP A 311 13.75 -5.63 -14.26
N SER A 312 13.23 -5.80 -15.47
CA SER A 312 13.95 -5.45 -16.71
C SER A 312 13.87 -3.95 -17.04
N GLY A 313 14.82 -3.45 -17.85
CA GLY A 313 14.77 -2.07 -18.35
C GLY A 313 13.50 -1.78 -19.16
N ALA A 314 13.06 -2.72 -19.99
CA ALA A 314 11.81 -2.58 -20.76
C ALA A 314 10.58 -2.48 -19.85
N LEU A 315 10.53 -3.30 -18.79
CA LEU A 315 9.46 -3.21 -17.79
C LEU A 315 9.48 -1.85 -17.09
N GLN A 316 10.66 -1.36 -16.71
CA GLN A 316 10.80 -0.06 -16.09
C GLN A 316 10.30 1.07 -17.01
N ASP A 317 10.67 1.05 -18.29
CA ASP A 317 10.23 2.04 -19.27
C ASP A 317 8.70 2.06 -19.42
N ASP A 318 8.08 0.88 -19.50
CA ASP A 318 6.61 0.74 -19.53
C ASP A 318 5.96 1.31 -18.26
N VAL A 319 6.54 1.02 -17.10
CA VAL A 319 6.05 1.49 -15.80
C VAL A 319 6.18 3.01 -15.69
N VAL A 320 7.31 3.58 -16.10
CA VAL A 320 7.54 5.03 -16.11
C VAL A 320 6.57 5.73 -17.07
N ALA A 321 6.38 5.20 -18.28
CA ALA A 321 5.46 5.78 -19.25
C ALA A 321 4.02 5.81 -18.73
N ALA A 322 3.54 4.70 -18.14
CA ALA A 322 2.21 4.63 -17.57
C ALA A 322 2.05 5.55 -16.35
N ALA A 323 3.05 5.62 -15.48
CA ALA A 323 3.04 6.54 -14.34
C ALA A 323 2.98 8.00 -14.79
N ARG A 324 3.75 8.40 -15.81
CA ARG A 324 3.72 9.77 -16.37
C ARG A 324 2.36 10.13 -16.96
N ALA A 325 1.62 9.15 -17.50
CA ALA A 325 0.25 9.38 -17.96
C ALA A 325 -0.72 9.65 -16.79
N ILE A 326 -0.56 8.94 -15.66
CA ILE A 326 -1.35 9.16 -14.44
C ILE A 326 -0.98 10.52 -13.80
N THR A 327 0.30 10.86 -13.76
CA THR A 327 0.85 12.08 -13.16
C THR A 327 1.05 13.20 -14.19
N HIS A 328 0.23 13.23 -15.25
CA HIS A 328 0.29 14.29 -16.24
C HIS A 328 0.12 15.65 -15.53
N PRO A 329 0.75 16.75 -15.97
CA PRO A 329 0.62 18.10 -15.36
C PRO A 329 -0.80 18.66 -15.20
N ARG A 330 -1.83 17.95 -15.68
CA ARG A 330 -3.26 18.32 -15.56
C ARG A 330 -3.98 17.49 -14.50
N THR A 331 -3.29 16.54 -13.87
CA THR A 331 -3.78 15.77 -12.74
C THR A 331 -3.06 16.26 -11.48
N PRO A 332 -3.65 16.04 -10.29
CA PRO A 332 -3.04 16.48 -9.03
C PRO A 332 -2.00 15.48 -8.49
N HIS A 333 -1.70 14.41 -9.24
CA HIS A 333 -0.84 13.33 -8.78
C HIS A 333 0.64 13.64 -8.97
N ARG A 334 1.47 13.16 -8.04
CA ARG A 334 2.92 13.35 -8.06
C ARG A 334 3.62 12.08 -8.51
N PHE A 335 4.60 12.22 -9.39
CA PHE A 335 5.48 11.13 -9.79
C PHE A 335 6.58 10.96 -8.73
N VAL A 336 6.64 9.79 -8.09
CA VAL A 336 7.60 9.52 -7.01
C VAL A 336 8.44 8.29 -7.35
N ALA A 337 9.63 8.52 -7.91
CA ALA A 337 10.56 7.43 -8.21
C ALA A 337 11.15 6.85 -6.91
N GLN A 338 11.16 5.53 -6.77
CA GLN A 338 11.70 4.86 -5.57
C GLN A 338 12.65 3.72 -5.95
N PRO A 339 13.85 3.65 -5.32
CA PRO A 339 14.84 2.63 -5.63
C PRO A 339 14.40 1.24 -5.17
N LEU A 340 14.70 0.25 -6.00
CA LEU A 340 14.47 -1.18 -5.71
C LEU A 340 15.59 -1.85 -4.90
N ALA A 341 16.74 -1.21 -4.75
CA ALA A 341 17.89 -1.77 -4.06
C ALA A 341 17.54 -2.22 -2.63
N GLY A 342 17.85 -3.47 -2.28
CA GLY A 342 17.58 -4.09 -0.98
C GLY A 342 16.16 -4.61 -0.78
N LEU A 343 15.24 -4.44 -1.75
CA LEU A 343 13.85 -4.87 -1.59
C LEU A 343 13.65 -6.37 -1.86
N THR A 344 14.48 -7.01 -2.69
CA THR A 344 14.42 -8.46 -2.91
C THR A 344 14.71 -9.21 -1.63
N GLU A 345 15.72 -8.78 -0.89
CA GLU A 345 16.11 -9.32 0.41
C GLU A 345 15.00 -9.08 1.44
N ALA A 346 14.44 -7.87 1.48
CA ALA A 346 13.33 -7.54 2.37
C ALA A 346 12.08 -8.42 2.13
N LEU A 347 11.78 -8.75 0.88
CA LEU A 347 10.65 -9.60 0.52
C LEU A 347 10.86 -11.07 0.94
N ALA A 348 12.11 -11.53 1.04
CA ALA A 348 12.43 -12.88 1.53
C ALA A 348 12.14 -13.06 3.03
N GLU A 349 12.17 -11.96 3.81
CA GLU A 349 11.89 -11.96 5.26
C GLU A 349 10.39 -11.99 5.60
N VAL A 350 9.51 -11.91 4.59
CA VAL A 350 8.06 -11.87 4.81
C VAL A 350 7.58 -13.19 5.43
N PRO A 351 6.82 -13.18 6.54
CA PRO A 351 6.45 -14.39 7.28
C PRO A 351 5.29 -15.17 6.63
N VAL A 352 4.93 -14.82 5.39
CA VAL A 352 3.84 -15.41 4.61
C VAL A 352 4.30 -15.64 3.18
N ARG A 353 3.73 -16.67 2.54
CA ARG A 353 4.01 -16.93 1.12
C ARG A 353 3.51 -15.78 0.26
N LEU A 354 4.41 -15.19 -0.52
CA LEU A 354 4.10 -14.20 -1.54
C LEU A 354 3.62 -14.90 -2.81
N SER A 355 2.34 -14.71 -3.14
CA SER A 355 1.75 -15.19 -4.39
C SER A 355 0.63 -14.27 -4.86
N THR A 356 0.49 -14.13 -6.18
CA THR A 356 -0.51 -13.27 -6.80
C THR A 356 -0.94 -13.85 -8.15
N MET A 357 -2.25 -13.91 -8.39
CA MET A 357 -2.82 -14.46 -9.63
C MET A 357 -2.29 -15.86 -9.99
N GLY A 358 -2.06 -16.72 -8.99
CA GLY A 358 -1.53 -18.07 -9.18
C GLY A 358 -0.02 -18.17 -9.43
N ARG A 359 0.71 -17.05 -9.38
CA ARG A 359 2.17 -16.99 -9.54
C ARG A 359 2.84 -16.68 -8.20
N SER A 360 3.95 -17.33 -7.88
CA SER A 360 4.79 -17.00 -6.72
C SER A 360 5.76 -15.86 -7.02
N ILE A 361 6.43 -15.34 -5.99
CA ILE A 361 7.46 -14.30 -6.14
C ILE A 361 8.62 -14.75 -7.04
N GLU A 362 8.99 -16.03 -7.03
CA GLU A 362 10.04 -16.58 -7.88
C GLU A 362 9.63 -16.60 -9.37
N GLN A 363 8.32 -16.67 -9.64
CA GLN A 363 7.78 -16.69 -10.99
C GLN A 363 7.54 -15.29 -11.56
N ASP A 364 7.13 -14.33 -10.72
CA ASP A 364 6.92 -12.93 -11.09
C ASP A 364 7.15 -12.04 -9.85
N PRO A 365 8.37 -11.52 -9.65
CA PRO A 365 8.70 -10.69 -8.48
C PRO A 365 8.20 -9.25 -8.64
N SER A 366 7.99 -8.77 -9.88
CA SER A 366 7.62 -7.40 -10.23
C SER A 366 6.46 -6.80 -9.42
N PRO A 367 5.32 -7.49 -9.21
CA PRO A 367 4.20 -6.95 -8.44
C PRO A 367 4.59 -6.70 -6.97
N PHE A 368 5.45 -7.55 -6.40
CA PHE A 368 5.88 -7.45 -5.01
C PHE A 368 6.95 -6.38 -4.83
N LEU A 369 7.89 -6.26 -5.77
CA LEU A 369 8.88 -5.17 -5.78
C LEU A 369 8.19 -3.80 -5.89
N ALA A 370 7.17 -3.67 -6.74
CA ALA A 370 6.41 -2.44 -6.88
C ALA A 370 5.65 -2.06 -5.60
N ALA A 371 5.01 -3.04 -4.96
CA ALA A 371 4.34 -2.87 -3.69
C ALA A 371 5.31 -2.50 -2.54
N ALA A 372 6.48 -3.15 -2.49
CA ALA A 372 7.52 -2.84 -1.51
C ALA A 372 8.09 -1.43 -1.69
N ALA A 373 8.25 -0.96 -2.94
CA ALA A 373 8.67 0.42 -3.20
C ALA A 373 7.66 1.45 -2.64
N ALA A 374 6.36 1.17 -2.73
CA ALA A 374 5.33 2.01 -2.12
C ALA A 374 5.41 2.03 -0.59
N GLY A 375 5.70 0.88 0.02
CA GLY A 375 5.97 0.78 1.45
C GLY A 375 7.20 1.56 1.89
N ARG A 376 8.29 1.49 1.13
CA ARG A 376 9.51 2.27 1.37
C ARG A 376 9.21 3.77 1.37
N TRP A 377 8.47 4.26 0.38
CA TRP A 377 8.06 5.67 0.33
C TRP A 377 7.26 6.09 1.57
N ALA A 378 6.28 5.28 1.96
CA ALA A 378 5.48 5.56 3.15
C ALA A 378 6.36 5.66 4.41
N ALA A 379 7.33 4.77 4.58
CA ALA A 379 8.25 4.83 5.73
C ALA A 379 9.20 6.04 5.71
N ARG A 380 9.54 6.58 4.53
CA ARG A 380 10.33 7.83 4.39
C ARG A 380 9.53 9.04 4.85
N LEU A 381 8.24 9.09 4.50
CA LEU A 381 7.33 10.16 4.92
C LEU A 381 7.12 10.24 6.44
N LEU A 382 7.36 9.15 7.18
CA LEU A 382 7.27 9.13 8.65
C LEU A 382 8.46 9.79 9.36
N ALA A 383 9.53 10.12 8.63
CA ALA A 383 10.68 10.85 9.16
C ALA A 383 11.03 12.02 8.22
N PRO A 384 10.15 13.04 8.13
CA PRO A 384 10.40 14.18 7.27
C PRO A 384 11.63 14.96 7.77
N VAL A 385 12.39 15.51 6.83
CA VAL A 385 13.42 16.49 7.15
C VAL A 385 12.73 17.80 7.52
N THR A 386 13.18 18.43 8.61
CA THR A 386 12.64 19.69 9.15
C THR A 386 13.74 20.74 9.25
N GLY A 387 13.36 22.01 9.39
CA GLY A 387 14.30 23.13 9.43
C GLY A 387 14.93 23.45 8.07
N THR A 388 16.14 24.04 8.09
CA THR A 388 16.82 24.50 6.88
C THR A 388 17.59 23.37 6.20
N VAL A 389 17.37 23.20 4.90
CA VAL A 389 18.21 22.40 4.00
C VAL A 389 18.82 23.30 2.93
N HIS A 390 19.98 22.92 2.42
CA HIS A 390 20.72 23.74 1.47
C HIS A 390 20.69 23.13 0.08
N HIS A 391 20.56 23.97 -0.95
CA HIS A 391 20.66 23.56 -2.34
C HIS A 391 21.66 24.45 -3.09
N LEU A 392 22.59 23.85 -3.84
CA LEU A 392 23.48 24.57 -4.74
C LEU A 392 22.85 24.70 -6.12
N ALA A 393 22.56 25.92 -6.53
CA ALA A 393 22.00 26.25 -7.83
C ALA A 393 23.02 27.03 -8.68
N LEU A 394 22.94 26.93 -10.01
CA LEU A 394 23.56 27.93 -10.88
C LEU A 394 22.86 29.27 -10.65
N ALA A 395 23.61 30.37 -10.64
CA ALA A 395 23.04 31.70 -10.43
C ALA A 395 21.94 32.03 -11.45
N ALA A 396 22.15 31.68 -12.73
CA ALA A 396 21.18 31.88 -13.80
C ALA A 396 19.87 31.08 -13.58
N ASP A 397 19.98 29.81 -13.17
CA ASP A 397 18.80 28.98 -12.90
C ASP A 397 17.97 29.55 -11.73
N TRP A 398 18.63 30.17 -10.76
CA TRP A 398 17.95 30.85 -9.67
C TRP A 398 17.25 32.15 -10.11
N ASP A 399 17.92 32.98 -10.91
CA ASP A 399 17.32 34.21 -11.44
C ASP A 399 16.06 33.93 -12.29
N ASP A 400 16.11 32.86 -13.10
CA ASP A 400 14.95 32.37 -13.84
C ASP A 400 13.82 31.91 -12.90
N ALA A 401 14.16 31.20 -11.82
CA ALA A 401 13.20 30.73 -10.82
C ALA A 401 12.53 31.88 -10.05
N VAL A 402 13.27 32.96 -9.73
CA VAL A 402 12.70 34.17 -9.12
C VAL A 402 11.62 34.77 -10.02
N SER A 403 11.87 34.81 -11.32
CA SER A 403 10.90 35.32 -12.30
C SER A 403 9.69 34.39 -12.47
N GLY A 404 9.90 33.06 -12.37
CA GLY A 404 8.86 32.04 -12.53
C GLY A 404 8.12 31.65 -11.24
N GLY A 405 8.59 32.08 -10.07
CA GLY A 405 8.02 31.77 -8.76
C GLY A 405 8.39 30.40 -8.17
N THR A 406 8.99 29.50 -8.96
CA THR A 406 9.39 28.14 -8.52
C THR A 406 10.72 27.71 -9.13
N TYR A 407 11.55 27.02 -8.36
CA TYR A 407 12.80 26.39 -8.80
C TYR A 407 12.59 24.90 -9.08
N ALA A 408 13.00 24.42 -10.25
CA ALA A 408 12.72 23.07 -10.74
C ALA A 408 13.93 22.36 -11.38
N VAL A 409 15.14 22.73 -10.97
CA VAL A 409 16.37 22.01 -11.33
C VAL A 409 16.75 21.09 -10.18
N SER A 410 17.15 19.86 -10.48
CA SER A 410 17.45 18.86 -9.45
C SER A 410 18.88 18.95 -8.94
N THR A 411 19.79 19.00 -9.90
CA THR A 411 21.22 19.21 -9.77
C THR A 411 21.70 19.80 -11.09
N ARG A 412 22.92 20.31 -11.15
CA ARG A 412 23.46 21.02 -12.32
C ARG A 412 23.15 20.30 -13.64
N GLY A 413 22.41 20.97 -14.52
CA GLY A 413 22.06 20.46 -15.86
C GLY A 413 20.98 19.36 -15.89
N VAL A 414 20.43 18.96 -14.75
CA VAL A 414 19.41 17.91 -14.65
C VAL A 414 18.10 18.51 -14.13
N PRO A 415 17.03 18.57 -14.94
CA PRO A 415 15.75 19.11 -14.50
C PRO A 415 15.04 18.15 -13.53
N LEU A 416 14.20 18.71 -12.64
CA LEU A 416 13.36 17.95 -11.70
C LEU A 416 12.51 16.89 -12.41
N ALA A 417 11.97 17.20 -13.59
CA ALA A 417 11.12 16.28 -14.36
C ALA A 417 11.87 15.01 -14.84
N ALA A 418 13.20 15.09 -14.98
CA ALA A 418 14.06 13.97 -15.33
C ALA A 418 14.48 13.17 -14.10
N GLN A 419 14.90 13.84 -13.01
CA GLN A 419 15.38 13.18 -11.80
C GLN A 419 14.25 12.63 -10.90
N GLY A 420 13.16 13.38 -10.73
CA GLY A 420 12.03 13.07 -9.85
C GLY A 420 12.06 13.77 -8.47
N PHE A 421 13.19 14.36 -8.08
CA PHE A 421 13.35 15.16 -6.85
C PHE A 421 14.49 16.19 -7.02
N VAL A 422 14.55 17.22 -6.16
CA VAL A 422 15.68 18.16 -6.07
C VAL A 422 16.65 17.70 -4.98
N HIS A 423 17.94 17.64 -5.28
CA HIS A 423 18.96 17.28 -4.31
C HIS A 423 19.18 18.44 -3.35
N ALA A 424 19.16 18.19 -2.05
CA ALA A 424 19.55 19.15 -1.04
C ALA A 424 20.56 18.52 -0.09
N SER A 425 21.07 19.32 0.83
CA SER A 425 22.18 18.98 1.72
C SER A 425 21.91 19.53 3.11
N ARG A 426 22.34 18.80 4.14
CA ARG A 426 22.58 19.41 5.45
C ARG A 426 23.83 20.28 5.37
N ALA A 427 23.99 21.20 6.33
CA ALA A 427 25.11 22.14 6.35
C ALA A 427 26.49 21.45 6.30
N ASP A 428 26.63 20.29 6.97
CA ASP A 428 27.86 19.48 6.99
C ASP A 428 28.17 18.79 5.65
N GLN A 429 27.23 18.76 4.71
CA GLN A 429 27.35 18.04 3.44
C GLN A 429 27.64 18.97 2.24
N VAL A 430 27.36 20.27 2.38
CA VAL A 430 27.39 21.23 1.25
C VAL A 430 28.78 21.31 0.62
N ASP A 431 29.84 21.44 1.43
CA ASP A 431 31.21 21.61 0.94
C ASP A 431 31.61 20.41 0.04
N GLY A 432 31.29 19.18 0.47
CA GLY A 432 31.57 17.97 -0.31
C GLY A 432 30.77 17.89 -1.62
N VAL A 433 29.52 18.38 -1.63
CA VAL A 433 28.69 18.45 -2.85
C VAL A 433 29.22 19.52 -3.81
N ALA A 434 29.65 20.67 -3.30
CA ALA A 434 30.24 21.73 -4.11
C ALA A 434 31.52 21.24 -4.80
N ASP A 435 32.42 20.60 -4.06
CA ASP A 435 33.68 20.05 -4.59
C ASP A 435 33.42 19.00 -5.67
N ALA A 436 32.39 18.17 -5.50
CA ALA A 436 32.09 17.10 -6.44
C ALA A 436 31.45 17.58 -7.75
N PHE A 437 30.59 18.61 -7.72
CA PHE A 437 29.71 18.95 -8.86
C PHE A 437 29.82 20.41 -9.38
N TYR A 438 30.46 21.30 -8.62
CA TYR A 438 30.50 22.74 -8.90
C TYR A 438 31.92 23.33 -8.87
N ALA A 439 32.97 22.53 -8.65
CA ALA A 439 34.35 23.00 -8.51
C ALA A 439 34.95 23.69 -9.76
N ASP A 440 34.37 23.47 -10.94
CA ASP A 440 34.80 24.09 -12.21
C ASP A 440 34.15 25.47 -12.47
N LEU A 441 33.23 25.92 -11.61
CA LEU A 441 32.60 27.22 -11.75
C LEU A 441 33.49 28.34 -11.19
N ALA A 442 33.51 29.47 -11.90
CA ALA A 442 34.14 30.69 -11.40
C ALA A 442 33.35 31.26 -10.20
N ASP A 443 34.00 32.12 -9.42
CA ASP A 443 33.37 32.84 -8.31
C ASP A 443 32.07 33.52 -8.75
N GLY A 444 30.97 33.24 -8.04
CA GLY A 444 29.64 33.76 -8.35
C GLY A 444 28.86 32.98 -9.42
N GLY A 445 29.42 31.90 -9.98
CA GLY A 445 28.71 31.00 -10.90
C GLY A 445 27.63 30.14 -10.24
N ALA A 446 27.70 29.95 -8.92
CA ALA A 446 26.72 29.24 -8.13
C ALA A 446 26.24 30.06 -6.92
N VAL A 447 25.02 29.76 -6.49
CA VAL A 447 24.41 30.30 -5.27
C VAL A 447 23.99 29.16 -4.35
N LEU A 448 24.08 29.39 -3.05
CA LEU A 448 23.55 28.53 -2.01
C LEU A 448 22.17 29.04 -1.59
N LEU A 449 21.16 28.20 -1.77
CA LEU A 449 19.79 28.44 -1.36
C LEU A 449 19.55 27.81 0.01
N ASP A 450 19.12 28.61 0.98
CA ASP A 450 18.67 28.13 2.28
C ASP A 450 17.16 27.91 2.21
N VAL A 451 16.76 26.64 2.09
CA VAL A 451 15.39 26.21 1.84
C VAL A 451 14.75 25.76 3.15
N ASP A 452 13.57 26.29 3.44
CA ASP A 452 12.76 25.93 4.61
C ASP A 452 11.95 24.66 4.33
N ALA A 453 12.38 23.53 4.91
CA ALA A 453 11.73 22.23 4.73
C ALA A 453 10.34 22.17 5.37
N ASP A 454 10.07 22.96 6.42
CA ASP A 454 8.76 23.02 7.05
C ASP A 454 7.76 23.79 6.18
N ALA A 455 8.19 24.91 5.57
CA ALA A 455 7.39 25.63 4.58
C ALA A 455 7.09 24.77 3.33
N LEU A 456 8.05 23.96 2.88
CA LEU A 456 7.82 22.98 1.80
C LEU A 456 6.75 21.95 2.19
N ARG A 457 6.80 21.42 3.41
CA ARG A 457 5.82 20.46 3.92
C ARG A 457 4.42 21.05 3.98
N GLU A 458 4.27 22.30 4.43
CA GLU A 458 3.00 23.04 4.42
C GLU A 458 2.46 23.26 3.00
N ALA A 459 3.34 23.45 2.02
CA ALA A 459 3.00 23.48 0.59
C ALA A 459 2.73 22.08 -0.02
N GLY A 460 2.78 21.01 0.79
CA GLY A 460 2.55 19.64 0.35
C GLY A 460 3.73 19.00 -0.40
N VAL A 461 4.92 19.61 -0.35
CA VAL A 461 6.16 19.10 -0.93
C VAL A 461 6.93 18.32 0.13
N ALA A 462 7.18 17.03 -0.10
CA ALA A 462 7.87 16.18 0.86
C ALA A 462 9.38 16.40 0.77
N VAL A 463 10.04 16.52 1.93
CA VAL A 463 11.50 16.47 2.06
C VAL A 463 11.88 15.27 2.90
N VAL A 464 12.62 14.32 2.33
CA VAL A 464 12.99 13.06 2.99
C VAL A 464 14.49 12.82 2.93
N ALA A 465 15.04 12.12 3.92
CA ALA A 465 16.45 11.76 3.96
C ALA A 465 16.69 10.37 3.36
N GLU A 466 17.43 10.31 2.25
CA GLU A 466 17.65 9.09 1.47
C GLU A 466 19.14 8.91 1.13
N PRO A 467 19.62 7.68 0.87
CA PRO A 467 20.97 7.47 0.38
C PRO A 467 21.27 8.35 -0.85
N GLY A 468 22.42 9.03 -0.86
CA GLY A 468 22.82 9.89 -1.97
C GLY A 468 22.97 9.13 -3.30
N ASP A 469 23.43 7.88 -3.24
CA ASP A 469 23.32 6.93 -4.36
C ASP A 469 22.09 6.03 -4.15
N PRO A 470 21.05 6.12 -4.98
CA PRO A 470 19.82 5.32 -4.82
C PRO A 470 20.05 3.81 -5.01
N ARG A 471 21.19 3.38 -5.56
CA ARG A 471 21.57 1.98 -5.68
C ARG A 471 22.20 1.43 -4.40
N ASN A 472 22.63 2.30 -3.50
CA ASN A 472 23.28 1.92 -2.26
C ASN A 472 22.23 1.58 -1.18
N ALA A 473 21.95 0.29 -1.01
CA ALA A 473 21.06 -0.22 0.02
C ALA A 473 21.73 -0.37 1.40
N SER A 474 22.99 0.05 1.56
CA SER A 474 23.70 -0.07 2.83
C SER A 474 23.05 0.81 3.91
N PRO A 475 22.79 0.27 5.12
CA PRO A 475 22.37 1.08 6.26
C PRO A 475 23.39 2.16 6.65
N ARG A 476 24.65 2.01 6.23
CA ARG A 476 25.74 2.99 6.46
C ARG A 476 25.86 4.04 5.36
N ALA A 477 25.02 3.98 4.32
CA ALA A 477 25.04 4.97 3.27
C ALA A 477 24.70 6.35 3.85
N GLU A 478 25.53 7.35 3.55
CA GLU A 478 25.22 8.71 3.92
C GLU A 478 23.91 9.15 3.26
N ARG A 479 23.04 9.77 4.05
CA ARG A 479 21.71 10.20 3.61
C ARG A 479 21.68 11.70 3.38
N PHE A 480 21.03 12.11 2.30
CA PHE A 480 20.88 13.50 1.88
C PHE A 480 19.39 13.87 1.86
N PRO A 481 19.04 15.13 2.20
CA PRO A 481 17.68 15.63 1.98
C PRO A 481 17.35 15.66 0.48
N HIS A 482 16.23 15.06 0.09
CA HIS A 482 15.67 15.14 -1.26
C HIS A 482 14.28 15.76 -1.22
N VAL A 483 14.06 16.76 -2.07
CA VAL A 483 12.79 17.51 -2.16
C VAL A 483 11.95 16.97 -3.32
N TYR A 484 10.82 16.32 -3.02
CA TYR A 484 9.92 15.70 -3.99
C TYR A 484 8.90 16.68 -4.57
N GLY A 485 9.42 17.74 -5.21
CA GLY A 485 8.62 18.78 -5.86
C GLY A 485 9.47 19.99 -6.25
N ALA A 486 8.89 20.90 -7.03
CA ALA A 486 9.51 22.19 -7.30
C ALA A 486 9.55 23.01 -6.00
N ILE A 487 10.63 23.75 -5.78
CA ILE A 487 10.81 24.59 -4.59
C ILE A 487 10.16 25.94 -4.88
N PRO A 488 9.07 26.33 -4.18
CA PRO A 488 8.56 27.69 -4.28
C PRO A 488 9.64 28.67 -3.84
N THR A 489 9.84 29.74 -4.59
CA THR A 489 10.83 30.78 -4.23
C THR A 489 10.57 31.37 -2.84
N ALA A 490 9.30 31.44 -2.43
CA ALA A 490 8.89 31.85 -1.08
C ALA A 490 9.35 30.89 0.05
N ALA A 491 9.71 29.66 -0.26
CA ALA A 491 10.29 28.71 0.69
C ALA A 491 11.82 28.87 0.84
N VAL A 492 12.46 29.72 0.02
CA VAL A 492 13.88 30.04 0.14
C VAL A 492 14.04 31.26 1.07
N ARG A 493 14.68 31.07 2.22
CA ARG A 493 14.84 32.07 3.28
C ARG A 493 16.03 32.99 3.04
N ALA A 494 17.10 32.46 2.44
CA ALA A 494 18.29 33.21 2.11
C ALA A 494 18.94 32.65 0.84
N VAL A 495 19.61 33.53 0.11
CA VAL A 495 20.39 33.21 -1.09
C VAL A 495 21.75 33.85 -0.93
N ARG A 496 22.81 33.05 -1.05
CA ARG A 496 24.19 33.51 -0.83
C ARG A 496 25.05 33.13 -2.04
N PRO A 497 25.90 34.02 -2.57
CA PRO A 497 26.92 33.62 -3.55
C PRO A 497 27.80 32.52 -2.95
N TRP A 498 27.99 31.42 -3.69
CA TRP A 498 28.88 30.36 -3.24
C TRP A 498 30.34 30.80 -3.40
N ARG A 499 31.11 30.71 -2.30
CA ARG A 499 32.53 31.12 -2.24
C ARG A 499 33.47 30.02 -1.72
N GLY A 500 33.05 28.76 -1.80
CA GLY A 500 33.89 27.60 -1.51
C GLY A 500 33.72 26.95 -0.13
N SER A 501 33.09 27.58 0.86
CA SER A 501 32.65 26.85 2.08
C SER A 501 31.44 27.48 2.77
N VAL A 502 30.59 26.66 3.40
CA VAL A 502 29.47 27.13 4.22
C VAL A 502 29.95 27.89 5.46
N ARG A 503 31.04 27.45 6.08
CA ARG A 503 31.59 28.05 7.32
C ARG A 503 32.14 29.46 7.13
N ALA A 504 32.54 29.84 5.92
CA ALA A 504 33.05 31.18 5.62
C ALA A 504 31.98 32.27 5.63
N THR A 505 30.71 31.94 5.88
CA THR A 505 29.57 32.88 5.75
C THR A 505 28.93 33.33 7.06
N ASP A 506 29.45 32.92 8.22
CA ASP A 506 29.10 33.56 9.50
C ASP A 506 29.87 34.87 9.74
N ASP A 507 30.72 35.29 8.78
CA ASP A 507 31.64 36.42 8.93
C ASP A 507 31.52 37.38 7.74
N VAL A 508 30.31 37.88 7.47
CA VAL A 508 30.14 39.16 6.75
C VAL A 508 28.99 39.93 7.40
N SER A 509 29.42 40.93 8.18
CA SER A 509 28.74 42.10 8.78
C SER A 509 27.37 42.50 8.24
#